data_AF-A0A0S8BY29-F1
#
_entry.id   AF-A0A0S8BY29-F1
#
_cell.length_a   1.000
_cell.length_b   1.000
_cell.length_c   1.000
_cell.angle_alpha   90.00
_cell.angle_beta   90.00
_cell.angle_gamma   90.00
#
_symmetry.space_group_name_H-M   'P 1'
#
loop_
_entity.id
_entity.type
_entity.pdbx_description
1 polymer ?
#
loop_
_entity_poly.entity_id
_entity_poly.type
_entity_poly.pdbx_seq_one_letter_code
_entity_poly.pdbx_strand_id
1 'polypeptide(L)'
;SNPKVGVFVTFQNEQKAGLGIPLPKGKVRVYKRDDEGKEQFIGEDQIDHTPKDEEVRLYLGNAFDIVGARVQKNFRVVVSGHTVEETFEISVRNHKEEEVEVLVYEHPWRWSEWEITKSNTAWEKVDQSTVKFPVRIPKGGEKKITYTVRYTW
;
A
#
# COMPACT_ATOMS: atom_id res chain seq x y z
N SER A 1 13.40 -7.01 3.76
CA SER A 1 12.08 -6.34 3.77
C SER A 1 12.33 -4.84 3.85
N ASN A 2 11.46 -4.01 3.27
CA ASN A 2 11.52 -2.57 3.47
C ASN A 2 10.67 -2.21 4.70
N PRO A 3 11.25 -1.75 5.82
CA PRO A 3 10.47 -1.43 7.01
C PRO A 3 9.72 -0.10 6.88
N LYS A 4 10.06 0.71 5.88
CA LYS A 4 9.48 2.03 5.67
C LYS A 4 8.13 1.89 4.96
N VAL A 5 7.12 2.55 5.50
CA VAL A 5 5.79 2.64 4.91
C VAL A 5 5.70 3.95 4.13
N GLY A 6 5.53 3.85 2.81
CA GLY A 6 5.35 5.02 1.95
C GLY A 6 3.99 5.67 2.18
N VAL A 7 3.97 7.00 2.26
CA VAL A 7 2.76 7.82 2.31
C VAL A 7 2.43 8.25 0.89
N PHE A 8 1.21 7.92 0.46
CA PHE A 8 0.70 8.31 -0.84
C PHE A 8 -0.58 9.12 -0.65
N VAL A 9 -0.75 10.14 -1.48
CA VAL A 9 -2.02 10.82 -1.69
C VAL A 9 -2.51 10.44 -3.08
N THR A 10 -3.73 9.90 -3.14
CA THR A 10 -4.38 9.49 -4.39
C THR A 10 -5.66 10.31 -4.59
N PHE A 11 -5.87 10.83 -5.79
CA PHE A 11 -7.11 11.53 -6.15
C PHE A 11 -7.43 11.35 -7.64
N GLN A 12 -8.71 11.47 -7.98
CA GLN A 12 -9.20 11.42 -9.35
C GLN A 12 -9.18 12.83 -9.97
N ASN A 13 -8.61 12.96 -11.18
CA ASN A 13 -8.57 14.23 -11.93
C ASN A 13 -9.89 14.53 -12.64
N GLU A 14 -10.96 14.67 -11.87
CA GLU A 14 -12.32 14.77 -12.39
C GLU A 14 -12.95 16.14 -12.11
N GLN A 15 -13.94 16.51 -12.92
CA GLN A 15 -14.59 17.82 -12.80
C GLN A 15 -15.33 18.00 -11.47
N LYS A 16 -15.91 16.91 -10.94
CA LYS A 16 -16.58 16.91 -9.62
C LYS A 16 -15.61 17.15 -8.45
N ALA A 17 -14.31 16.89 -8.65
CA ALA A 17 -13.24 17.22 -7.72
C ALA A 17 -12.64 18.63 -7.97
N GLY A 18 -13.20 19.39 -8.90
CA GLY A 18 -12.75 20.74 -9.26
C GLY A 18 -11.48 20.80 -10.11
N LEU A 19 -11.00 19.65 -10.61
CA LEU A 19 -9.82 19.58 -11.48
C LEU A 19 -10.25 19.42 -12.94
N GLY A 20 -10.66 18.22 -13.37
CA GLY A 20 -11.30 17.97 -14.66
C GLY A 20 -10.57 18.51 -15.90
N ILE A 21 -9.27 18.80 -15.78
CA ILE A 21 -8.43 19.39 -16.81
C ILE A 21 -7.17 18.54 -16.99
N PRO A 22 -6.53 18.52 -18.17
CA PRO A 22 -5.23 17.90 -18.32
C PRO A 22 -4.22 18.51 -17.34
N LEU A 23 -3.58 17.68 -16.52
CA LEU A 23 -2.55 18.13 -15.59
C LEU A 23 -1.20 18.08 -16.30
N PRO A 24 -0.48 19.20 -16.41
CA PRO A 24 0.84 19.20 -17.05
C PRO A 24 1.85 18.47 -16.18
N LYS A 25 2.83 17.82 -16.83
CA LYS A 25 4.02 17.31 -16.16
C LYS A 25 4.64 18.41 -15.31
N GLY A 26 4.89 18.10 -14.05
CA GLY A 26 5.39 19.11 -13.15
C GLY A 26 5.46 18.64 -11.71
N LYS A 27 5.85 19.59 -10.87
CA LYS A 27 6.04 19.40 -9.44
C LYS A 27 4.75 19.77 -8.72
N VAL A 28 4.19 18.82 -7.97
CA VAL A 28 3.00 19.01 -7.16
C VAL A 28 3.42 19.12 -5.71
N ARG A 29 2.96 20.18 -5.04
CA ARG A 29 3.17 20.41 -3.60
C ARG A 29 1.87 20.20 -2.87
N VAL A 30 1.90 19.40 -1.82
CA VAL A 30 0.73 19.08 -1.02
C VAL A 30 0.80 19.86 0.29
N TYR A 31 -0.29 20.55 0.59
CA TYR A 31 -0.47 21.31 1.81
C TYR A 31 -1.67 20.74 2.58
N LYS A 32 -1.55 20.61 3.90
CA LYS A 32 -2.66 20.28 4.80
C LYS A 32 -3.01 21.52 5.60
N ARG A 33 -4.30 21.82 5.71
CA ARG A 33 -4.79 22.87 6.61
C ARG A 33 -4.83 22.34 8.04
N ASP A 34 -4.24 23.08 8.99
CA ASP A 34 -4.32 22.76 10.42
C ASP A 34 -5.63 23.27 11.06
N ASP A 35 -5.82 22.96 12.35
CA ASP A 35 -7.02 23.32 13.11
C ASP A 35 -7.20 24.86 13.24
N GLU A 36 -6.13 25.63 13.02
CA GLU A 36 -6.14 27.10 13.01
C GLU A 36 -6.35 27.68 11.60
N GLY A 37 -6.51 26.83 10.58
CA GLY A 37 -6.73 27.24 9.21
C GLY A 37 -5.47 27.57 8.41
N LYS A 38 -4.28 27.35 8.96
CA LYS A 38 -3.00 27.63 8.29
C LYS A 38 -2.62 26.46 7.39
N GLU A 39 -2.01 26.77 6.25
CA GLU A 39 -1.53 25.76 5.29
C GLU A 39 -0.12 25.30 5.66
N GLN A 40 0.01 24.02 5.99
CA GLN A 40 1.28 23.38 6.29
C GLN A 40 1.72 22.52 5.11
N PHE A 41 2.95 22.71 4.64
CA PHE A 41 3.54 21.89 3.60
C PHE A 41 3.81 20.48 4.14
N ILE A 42 3.25 19.45 3.51
CA ILE A 42 3.35 18.05 3.95
C ILE A 42 4.09 17.14 2.96
N GLY A 43 4.38 17.61 1.75
CA GLY A 43 5.17 16.83 0.79
C GLY A 43 5.13 17.39 -0.63
N GLU A 44 6.00 16.85 -1.47
CA GLU A 44 6.13 17.21 -2.88
C GLU A 44 6.45 15.97 -3.71
N ASP A 45 5.83 15.84 -4.87
CA ASP A 45 6.15 14.81 -5.85
C ASP A 45 6.12 15.38 -7.28
N GLN A 46 6.66 14.65 -8.25
CA GLN A 46 6.52 14.97 -9.67
C GLN A 46 5.48 14.08 -10.32
N ILE A 47 4.57 14.70 -11.08
CA ILE A 47 3.64 13.99 -11.96
C ILE A 47 4.10 14.11 -13.41
N ASP A 48 3.75 13.11 -14.23
CA ASP A 48 3.81 13.24 -15.68
C ASP A 48 2.53 13.93 -16.22
N HIS A 49 2.47 14.18 -17.52
CA HIS A 49 1.26 14.64 -18.18
C HIS A 49 0.13 13.65 -17.90
N THR A 50 -0.84 14.07 -17.08
CA THR A 50 -1.96 13.23 -16.65
C THR A 50 -3.24 13.71 -17.35
N PRO A 51 -3.89 12.87 -18.16
CA PRO A 51 -5.15 13.20 -18.80
C PRO A 51 -6.27 13.55 -17.81
N LYS A 52 -7.35 14.12 -18.34
CA LYS A 52 -8.61 14.28 -17.61
C LYS A 52 -9.15 12.91 -17.19
N ASP A 53 -9.79 12.85 -16.01
CA ASP A 53 -10.47 11.68 -15.45
C ASP A 53 -9.55 10.49 -15.10
N GLU A 54 -8.23 10.71 -15.06
CA GLU A 54 -7.24 9.72 -14.62
C GLU A 54 -6.89 9.88 -13.13
N GLU A 55 -6.50 8.77 -12.49
CA GLU A 55 -6.05 8.79 -11.10
C GLU A 55 -4.62 9.35 -11.00
N VAL A 56 -4.42 10.31 -10.11
CA VAL A 56 -3.11 10.84 -9.75
C VAL A 56 -2.70 10.24 -8.41
N ARG A 57 -1.48 9.68 -8.36
CA ARG A 57 -0.86 9.18 -7.14
C ARG A 57 0.42 9.94 -6.86
N LEU A 58 0.47 10.63 -5.72
CA LEU A 58 1.62 11.40 -5.25
C LEU A 58 2.27 10.70 -4.07
N TYR A 59 3.57 10.46 -4.15
CA TYR A 59 4.39 9.97 -3.04
C TYR A 59 4.93 11.13 -2.22
N LEU A 60 4.51 11.24 -0.96
CA LEU A 60 4.89 12.35 -0.07
C LEU A 60 6.10 12.02 0.81
N GLY A 61 6.67 10.83 0.68
CA GLY A 61 7.77 10.34 1.50
C GLY A 61 7.38 9.12 2.34
N ASN A 62 8.18 8.84 3.36
CA ASN A 62 7.92 7.71 4.26
C ASN A 62 7.28 8.23 5.55
N ALA A 63 6.27 7.52 6.04
CA ALA A 63 5.71 7.78 7.35
C ALA A 63 6.77 7.48 8.42
N PHE A 64 7.05 8.43 9.29
CA PHE A 64 7.93 8.21 10.45
C PHE A 64 7.19 7.50 11.60
N ASP A 65 5.88 7.75 11.73
CA ASP A 65 5.02 7.15 12.77
C ASP A 65 4.43 5.80 12.39
N ILE A 66 4.58 5.34 11.15
CA ILE A 66 4.03 4.04 10.71
C ILE A 66 5.19 3.12 10.35
N VAL A 67 5.26 1.98 11.02
CA VAL A 67 6.35 1.02 10.84
C VAL A 67 5.79 -0.31 10.35
N GLY A 68 6.26 -0.75 9.19
CA GLY A 68 5.98 -2.07 8.65
C GLY A 68 7.13 -3.04 8.94
N ALA A 69 6.82 -4.31 9.16
CA ALA A 69 7.81 -5.37 9.15
C ALA A 69 7.21 -6.61 8.49
N ARG A 70 8.02 -7.30 7.71
CA ARG A 70 7.63 -8.51 6.97
C ARG A 70 8.58 -9.64 7.30
N VAL A 71 8.03 -10.78 7.69
CA VAL A 71 8.76 -11.99 8.05
C VAL A 71 8.16 -13.19 7.32
N GLN A 72 9.02 -14.03 6.75
CA GLN A 72 8.61 -15.35 6.28
C GLN A 72 8.57 -16.32 7.46
N LYS A 73 7.38 -16.80 7.81
CA LYS A 73 7.17 -17.71 8.95
C LYS A 73 7.34 -19.17 8.55
N ASN A 74 7.03 -19.51 7.30
CA ASN A 74 7.10 -20.88 6.81
C ASN A 74 7.48 -20.91 5.33
N PHE A 75 8.21 -21.96 4.95
CA PHE A 75 8.48 -22.36 3.58
C PHE A 75 8.37 -23.89 3.53
N ARG A 76 7.54 -24.41 2.63
CA ARG A 76 7.48 -25.86 2.39
C ARG A 76 7.29 -26.18 0.92
N VAL A 77 7.92 -27.26 0.49
CA VAL A 77 7.66 -27.88 -0.81
C VAL A 77 6.56 -28.91 -0.59
N VAL A 78 5.41 -28.72 -1.24
CA VAL A 78 4.24 -29.61 -1.10
C VAL A 78 4.37 -30.78 -2.06
N VAL A 79 4.72 -30.49 -3.31
CA VAL A 79 5.02 -31.49 -4.35
C VAL A 79 6.39 -31.13 -4.90
N SER A 80 7.34 -32.05 -4.76
CA SER A 80 8.72 -31.83 -5.22
C SER A 80 8.72 -31.45 -6.70
N GLY A 81 9.22 -30.25 -7.00
CA GLY A 81 9.35 -29.74 -8.36
C GLY A 81 8.09 -29.13 -8.99
N HIS A 82 6.96 -29.03 -8.28
CA HIS A 82 5.69 -28.54 -8.85
C HIS A 82 4.90 -27.57 -7.96
N THR A 83 5.03 -27.65 -6.64
CA THR A 83 4.21 -26.83 -5.74
C THR A 83 4.96 -26.45 -4.48
N VAL A 84 4.96 -25.15 -4.17
CA VAL A 84 5.52 -24.63 -2.91
C VAL A 84 4.49 -23.76 -2.19
N GLU A 85 4.57 -23.76 -0.87
CA GLU A 85 3.79 -22.89 -0.02
C GLU A 85 4.69 -22.05 0.88
N GLU A 86 4.35 -20.78 1.00
CA GLU A 86 5.03 -19.83 1.86
C GLU A 86 4.02 -19.12 2.74
N THR A 87 4.32 -19.02 4.04
CA THR A 87 3.53 -18.23 4.97
C THR A 87 4.31 -16.99 5.34
N PHE A 88 3.68 -15.84 5.14
CA PHE A 88 4.23 -14.54 5.52
C PHE A 88 3.41 -13.93 6.65
N GLU A 89 4.11 -13.22 7.53
CA GLU A 89 3.53 -12.37 8.55
C GLU A 89 4.03 -10.95 8.34
N ILE A 90 3.11 -10.00 8.27
CA ILE A 90 3.38 -8.58 8.15
C ILE A 90 2.80 -7.90 9.38
N SER A 91 3.63 -7.23 10.16
CA SER A 91 3.18 -6.35 11.22
C SER A 91 3.21 -4.90 10.76
N VAL A 92 2.15 -4.16 11.06
CA VAL A 92 2.05 -2.72 10.82
C VAL A 92 1.71 -2.06 12.14
N ARG A 93 2.57 -1.15 12.59
CA ARG A 93 2.44 -0.41 13.85
C ARG A 93 2.12 1.05 13.55
N ASN A 94 1.09 1.57 14.22
CA ASN A 94 0.67 2.96 14.14
C ASN A 94 1.07 3.69 15.43
N HIS A 95 2.02 4.60 15.35
CA HIS A 95 2.44 5.45 16.47
C HIS A 95 1.72 6.81 16.49
N LYS A 96 0.79 7.06 15.56
CA LYS A 96 0.00 8.30 15.53
C LYS A 96 -1.05 8.33 16.62
N GLU A 97 -1.56 9.54 16.86
CA GLU A 97 -2.66 9.82 17.77
C GLU A 97 -4.06 9.62 17.16
N GLU A 98 -4.13 9.14 15.92
CA GLU A 98 -5.35 8.91 15.17
C GLU A 98 -5.37 7.50 14.57
N GLU A 99 -6.56 6.97 14.28
CA GLU A 99 -6.70 5.75 13.48
C GLU A 99 -6.25 6.01 12.05
N VAL A 100 -5.53 5.06 11.46
CA VAL A 100 -5.10 5.13 10.06
C VAL A 100 -5.49 3.88 9.29
N GLU A 101 -5.76 4.07 8.01
CA GLU A 101 -5.90 2.98 7.04
C GLU A 101 -4.58 2.85 6.25
N VAL A 102 -3.99 1.66 6.27
CA VAL A 102 -2.76 1.33 5.56
C VAL A 102 -3.06 0.27 4.52
N LEU A 103 -2.68 0.54 3.27
CA LEU A 103 -2.76 -0.41 2.19
C LEU A 103 -1.43 -1.14 2.06
N VAL A 104 -1.41 -2.43 2.41
CA VAL A 104 -0.21 -3.26 2.29
C VAL A 104 -0.23 -3.96 0.94
N TYR A 105 0.78 -3.67 0.11
CA TYR A 105 0.97 -4.30 -1.19
C TYR A 105 2.02 -5.40 -1.10
N GLU A 106 1.66 -6.60 -1.53
CA GLU A 106 2.58 -7.74 -1.64
C GLU A 106 2.67 -8.20 -3.09
N HIS A 107 3.86 -8.65 -3.48
CA HIS A 107 4.18 -9.09 -4.83
C HIS A 107 4.60 -10.57 -4.81
N PRO A 108 3.70 -11.50 -5.19
CA PRO A 108 4.04 -12.91 -5.33
C PRO A 108 5.09 -13.09 -6.43
N TRP A 109 6.34 -13.30 -6.03
CA TRP A 109 7.50 -13.17 -6.93
C TRP A 109 8.03 -14.50 -7.48
N ARG A 110 7.60 -15.64 -6.92
CA ARG A 110 8.19 -16.94 -7.28
C ARG A 110 7.73 -17.47 -8.62
N TRP A 111 6.45 -17.29 -8.96
CA TRP A 111 5.87 -17.76 -10.21
C TRP A 111 4.58 -17.02 -10.56
N SER A 112 4.15 -17.08 -11.82
CA SER A 112 2.95 -16.39 -12.30
C SER A 112 1.65 -17.04 -11.84
N GLU A 113 1.65 -18.35 -11.61
CA GLU A 113 0.51 -19.09 -11.06
C GLU A 113 0.67 -19.20 -9.55
N TRP A 114 -0.21 -18.49 -8.85
CA TRP A 114 -0.25 -18.48 -7.41
C TRP A 114 -1.68 -18.30 -6.91
N GLU A 115 -1.92 -18.78 -5.69
CA GLU A 115 -3.17 -18.57 -4.96
C GLU A 115 -2.88 -18.29 -3.48
N ILE A 116 -3.71 -17.46 -2.84
CA ILE A 116 -3.69 -17.29 -1.39
C ILE A 116 -4.61 -18.34 -0.78
N THR A 117 -4.02 -19.35 -0.15
CA THR A 117 -4.76 -20.49 0.42
C THR A 117 -5.28 -20.21 1.82
N LYS A 118 -4.60 -19.32 2.56
CA LYS A 118 -4.99 -18.90 3.91
C LYS A 118 -4.70 -17.42 4.08
N SER A 119 -5.60 -16.70 4.71
CA SER A 119 -5.37 -15.33 5.16
C SER A 119 -6.20 -15.05 6.40
N ASN A 120 -5.63 -14.30 7.35
CA ASN A 120 -6.36 -13.79 8.51
C ASN A 120 -7.03 -12.42 8.25
N THR A 121 -6.78 -11.84 7.07
CA THR A 121 -7.22 -10.49 6.70
C THR A 121 -7.82 -10.51 5.30
N ALA A 122 -8.83 -9.67 5.05
CA ALA A 122 -9.38 -9.49 3.72
C ALA A 122 -8.30 -8.98 2.75
N TRP A 123 -8.36 -9.43 1.50
CA TRP A 123 -7.39 -9.08 0.48
C TRP A 123 -8.06 -8.96 -0.88
N GLU A 124 -7.40 -8.24 -1.77
CA GLU A 124 -7.84 -8.01 -3.15
C GLU A 124 -6.67 -8.31 -4.09
N LYS A 125 -6.93 -9.08 -5.14
CA LYS A 125 -5.99 -9.24 -6.26
C LYS A 125 -6.16 -8.04 -7.17
N VAL A 126 -5.18 -7.13 -7.14
CA VAL A 126 -5.18 -5.93 -7.99
C VAL A 126 -4.85 -6.32 -9.43
N ASP A 127 -3.84 -7.16 -9.58
CA ASP A 127 -3.40 -7.69 -10.87
C ASP A 127 -2.68 -9.05 -10.68
N GLN A 128 -2.11 -9.62 -11.74
CA GLN A 128 -1.41 -10.92 -11.68
C GLN A 128 -0.19 -10.91 -10.73
N SER A 129 0.41 -9.75 -10.48
CA SER A 129 1.65 -9.56 -9.73
C SER A 129 1.48 -8.81 -8.41
N THR A 130 0.25 -8.39 -8.08
CA THR A 130 -0.01 -7.51 -6.94
C THR A 130 -1.23 -7.95 -6.14
N VAL A 131 -1.02 -8.11 -4.83
CA VAL A 131 -2.07 -8.31 -3.83
C VAL A 131 -2.10 -7.12 -2.88
N LYS A 132 -3.30 -6.65 -2.56
CA LYS A 132 -3.54 -5.54 -1.64
C LYS A 132 -4.30 -6.02 -0.40
N PHE A 133 -3.79 -5.67 0.77
CA PHE A 133 -4.45 -5.89 2.06
C PHE A 133 -4.79 -4.53 2.69
N PRO A 134 -6.07 -4.10 2.67
CA PRO A 134 -6.50 -2.92 3.38
C PRO A 134 -6.57 -3.20 4.89
N VAL A 135 -5.86 -2.40 5.69
CA VAL A 135 -5.76 -2.61 7.14
C VAL A 135 -5.99 -1.31 7.89
N ARG A 136 -7.01 -1.32 8.77
CA ARG A 136 -7.24 -0.25 9.74
C ARG A 136 -6.51 -0.54 11.03
N ILE A 137 -5.78 0.45 11.53
CA ILE A 137 -4.94 0.35 12.71
C ILE A 137 -5.30 1.49 13.66
N PRO A 138 -5.82 1.20 14.86
CA PRO A 138 -6.20 2.24 15.82
C PRO A 138 -4.96 3.04 16.28
N LYS A 139 -5.21 4.19 16.92
CA LYS A 139 -4.18 5.00 17.60
C LYS A 139 -3.28 4.10 18.46
N GLY A 140 -1.95 4.22 18.29
CA GLY A 140 -0.98 3.45 19.08
C GLY A 140 -1.00 1.93 18.85
N GLY A 141 -1.80 1.44 17.90
CA GLY A 141 -2.07 0.02 17.70
C GLY A 141 -1.08 -0.71 16.80
N GLU A 142 -1.19 -2.03 16.81
CA GLU A 142 -0.51 -2.92 15.86
C GLU A 142 -1.54 -3.84 15.20
N LYS A 143 -1.40 -4.05 13.89
CA LYS A 143 -2.11 -5.12 13.18
C LYS A 143 -1.11 -6.08 12.54
N LYS A 144 -1.41 -7.37 12.66
CA LYS A 144 -0.65 -8.46 12.02
C LYS A 144 -1.49 -9.10 10.92
N ILE A 145 -0.97 -9.06 9.70
CA ILE A 145 -1.49 -9.78 8.54
C ILE A 145 -0.70 -11.08 8.46
N THR A 146 -1.39 -12.20 8.33
CA THR A 146 -0.76 -13.50 8.09
C THR A 146 -1.47 -14.15 6.92
N TYR A 147 -0.72 -14.49 5.89
CA TYR A 147 -1.26 -15.17 4.72
C TYR A 147 -0.29 -16.23 4.20
N THR A 148 -0.86 -17.27 3.59
CA THR A 148 -0.13 -18.35 2.94
C THR A 148 -0.39 -18.27 1.45
N VAL A 149 0.67 -18.15 0.66
CA VAL A 149 0.63 -18.22 -0.79
C VAL A 149 1.13 -19.59 -1.24
N ARG A 150 0.42 -20.20 -2.18
CA ARG A 150 0.84 -21.39 -2.91
C ARG A 150 1.24 -20.98 -4.31
N TYR A 151 2.38 -21.46 -4.79
CA TYR A 151 2.80 -21.33 -6.18
C TYR A 151 2.81 -22.71 -6.82
N THR A 152 2.35 -22.78 -8.07
CA THR A 152 2.30 -24.00 -8.87
C THR A 152 2.98 -23.75 -10.21
N TRP A 153 3.76 -24.70 -10.72
CA TRP A 153 4.37 -24.63 -12.06
C TRP A 153 4.59 -26.00 -12.70
#